data_AF-A0A7R8XGW9-F1
#
_entry.id   AF-A0A7R8XGW9-F1
#
_cell.length_a   1.000
_cell.length_b   1.000
_cell.length_c   1.000
_cell.angle_alpha   90.00
_cell.angle_beta   90.00
_cell.angle_gamma   90.00
#
_symmetry.space_group_name_H-M   'P 1'
#
loop_
_entity.id
_entity.type
_entity.pdbx_description
1 polymer ?
#
loop_
_entity_poly.entity_id
_entity_poly.type
_entity_poly.pdbx_seq_one_letter_code
_entity_poly.pdbx_strand_id
1 'polypeptide(L)'
;MKIPISIEDIINLPMDEFNERLSKYDLTEAQLSLIRDIRRRGKNKVSLIPSGFCQAWMEHSRPNGLLAQVAAQNCRKRKLDQIMSLAEEVKQLQTKRERLTQDRDFLSSQRHRLGEQYSLLYRHVFQVRHCILRSPFAPWCFNANIRAERPSAV
;
A
#
# COMPACT_ATOMS: atom_id res chain seq x y z
N MET A 1 28.92 41.10 -12.59
CA MET A 1 29.39 40.48 -11.32
C MET A 1 30.08 39.17 -11.67
N LYS A 2 31.33 38.95 -11.23
CA LYS A 2 32.06 37.69 -11.45
C LYS A 2 31.85 36.81 -10.22
N ILE A 3 31.25 35.63 -10.40
CA ILE A 3 31.12 34.64 -9.32
C ILE A 3 32.33 33.70 -9.43
N PRO A 4 33.11 33.49 -8.36
CA PRO A 4 34.35 32.70 -8.39
C PRO A 4 34.11 31.18 -8.37
N ILE A 5 32.85 30.73 -8.51
CA ILE A 5 32.44 29.33 -8.45
C ILE A 5 31.57 29.03 -9.67
N SER A 6 31.79 27.87 -10.30
CA SER A 6 31.04 27.46 -11.49
C SER A 6 29.59 27.09 -11.14
N ILE A 7 28.68 27.23 -12.11
CA ILE A 7 27.27 26.86 -11.94
C ILE A 7 27.14 25.35 -11.64
N GLU A 8 28.01 24.51 -12.19
CA GLU A 8 28.01 23.06 -11.97
C GLU A 8 28.39 22.70 -10.53
N ASP A 9 29.39 23.38 -9.96
CA ASP A 9 29.80 23.22 -8.55
C ASP A 9 28.69 23.65 -7.59
N ILE A 10 28.00 24.76 -7.90
CA ILE A 10 26.89 25.29 -7.09
C ILE A 10 25.74 24.29 -6.99
N ILE A 11 25.47 23.52 -8.05
CA ILE A 11 24.35 22.59 -8.12
C ILE A 11 24.69 21.22 -7.51
N ASN A 12 25.90 20.71 -7.74
CA ASN A 12 26.23 19.31 -7.49
C ASN A 12 27.01 19.03 -6.20
N LEU A 13 27.66 20.03 -5.59
CA LEU A 13 28.45 19.82 -4.36
C LEU A 13 27.55 19.49 -3.15
N PRO A 14 27.96 18.53 -2.29
CA PRO A 14 27.34 18.33 -0.98
C PRO A 14 27.47 19.59 -0.11
N MET A 15 26.56 19.77 0.85
CA MET A 15 26.41 21.03 1.60
C MET A 15 27.70 21.43 2.33
N ASP A 16 28.40 20.46 2.90
CA ASP A 16 29.59 20.68 3.71
C ASP A 16 30.77 21.16 2.86
N GLU A 17 31.04 20.47 1.75
CA GLU A 17 32.11 20.85 0.80
C GLU A 17 31.81 22.19 0.11
N PHE A 18 30.53 22.45 -0.19
CA PHE A 18 30.10 23.73 -0.75
C PHE A 18 30.30 24.89 0.23
N ASN A 19 29.95 24.72 1.51
CA ASN A 19 30.14 25.73 2.54
C ASN A 19 31.63 26.03 2.79
N GLU A 20 32.47 25.00 2.81
CA GLU A 20 33.93 25.13 2.95
C GLU A 20 34.56 25.87 1.76
N ARG A 21 34.04 25.69 0.55
CA ARG A 21 34.47 26.46 -0.62
C ARG A 21 33.96 27.90 -0.58
N LEU A 22 32.74 28.13 -0.10
CA LEU A 22 32.20 29.47 0.05
C LEU A 22 32.96 30.29 1.10
N SER A 23 33.46 29.66 2.17
CA SER A 23 34.27 30.36 3.18
C SER A 23 35.65 30.81 2.70
N LYS A 24 36.09 30.39 1.50
CA LYS A 24 37.36 30.79 0.89
C LYS A 24 37.26 32.11 0.09
N TYR A 25 36.05 32.67 -0.06
CA TYR A 25 35.81 33.88 -0.84
C TYR A 25 35.00 34.92 -0.05
N ASP A 26 35.43 36.18 -0.09
CA ASP A 26 34.65 37.31 0.43
C ASP A 26 33.53 37.67 -0.56
N LEU A 27 32.39 36.99 -0.39
CA LEU A 27 31.21 37.17 -1.23
C LEU A 27 30.24 38.18 -0.62
N THR A 28 29.69 39.05 -1.46
CA THR A 28 28.62 39.97 -1.05
C THR A 28 27.32 39.21 -0.78
N GLU A 29 26.46 39.76 0.08
CA GLU A 29 25.15 39.15 0.42
C GLU A 29 24.27 38.90 -0.81
N ALA A 30 24.31 39.80 -1.80
CA ALA A 30 23.62 39.64 -3.07
C ALA A 30 24.14 38.43 -3.87
N GLN A 31 25.46 38.18 -3.87
CA GLN A 31 26.05 37.01 -4.52
C GLN A 31 25.67 35.72 -3.78
N LEU A 32 25.70 35.70 -2.44
CA LEU A 32 25.28 34.55 -1.64
C LEU A 32 23.80 34.20 -1.85
N SER A 33 22.94 35.21 -1.93
CA SER A 33 21.51 35.04 -2.23
C SER A 33 21.29 34.39 -3.60
N LEU A 34 21.97 34.90 -4.64
CA LEU A 34 21.91 34.37 -5.99
C LEU A 34 22.42 32.91 -6.06
N ILE A 35 23.53 32.60 -5.40
CA ILE A 35 24.11 31.25 -5.38
C ILE A 35 23.14 30.25 -4.72
N ARG A 36 22.53 30.62 -3.58
CA ARG A 36 21.53 29.78 -2.90
C ARG A 36 20.29 29.57 -3.79
N ASP A 37 19.87 30.60 -4.50
CA ASP A 37 18.71 30.52 -5.39
C ASP A 37 18.99 29.65 -6.63
N ILE A 38 20.18 29.73 -7.22
CA ILE A 38 20.63 28.83 -8.30
C ILE A 38 20.59 27.36 -7.82
N ARG A 39 21.12 27.08 -6.62
CA ARG A 39 21.11 25.72 -6.04
C ARG A 39 19.70 25.21 -5.76
N ARG A 40 18.82 26.08 -5.29
CA ARG A 40 17.40 25.77 -5.05
C ARG A 40 16.66 25.47 -6.36
N ARG A 41 16.85 26.29 -7.41
CA ARG A 41 16.20 26.11 -8.73
C ARG A 41 16.73 24.90 -9.50
N GLY A 42 18.02 24.58 -9.37
CA GLY A 42 18.62 23.36 -9.96
C GLY A 42 17.93 22.09 -9.48
N LYS A 43 17.55 22.04 -8.19
CA LYS A 43 16.81 20.91 -7.60
C LYS A 43 15.33 20.88 -8.02
N ASN A 44 14.70 22.04 -8.24
CA ASN A 44 13.28 22.13 -8.60
C ASN A 44 12.97 21.77 -10.06
N LYS A 45 13.91 21.88 -11.01
CA LYS A 45 13.70 21.38 -12.39
C LYS A 45 13.67 19.86 -12.47
N VAL A 46 14.42 19.19 -11.59
CA VAL A 46 14.62 17.74 -11.59
C VAL A 46 13.45 16.98 -10.93
N SER A 47 12.82 17.59 -9.93
CA SER A 47 11.69 17.00 -9.20
C SER A 47 10.34 17.14 -9.91
N LEU A 48 10.17 18.08 -10.83
CA LEU A 48 8.87 18.37 -11.45
C LEU A 48 8.51 17.55 -12.70
N ILE A 49 9.37 16.64 -13.19
CA ILE A 49 9.07 15.85 -14.41
C ILE A 49 8.17 14.65 -14.07
N PRO A 50 6.90 14.58 -14.50
CA PRO A 50 6.03 13.41 -14.25
C PRO A 50 6.64 12.13 -14.83
N SER A 51 6.34 10.96 -14.24
CA SER A 51 6.89 9.65 -14.67
C SER A 51 6.67 9.36 -16.16
N GLY A 52 5.57 9.84 -16.75
CA GLY A 52 5.26 9.70 -18.18
C GLY A 52 5.98 10.68 -19.12
N PHE A 53 6.67 11.70 -18.57
CA PHE A 53 7.31 12.75 -19.36
C PHE A 53 8.82 12.51 -19.56
N CYS A 54 9.44 11.53 -18.88
CA CYS A 54 10.87 11.19 -19.06
C CYS A 54 11.20 10.88 -20.54
N GLN A 55 10.26 10.30 -21.30
CA GLN A 55 10.49 9.87 -22.69
C GLN A 55 10.49 11.07 -23.67
N ALA A 56 9.51 11.97 -23.58
CA ALA A 56 9.43 13.18 -24.40
C ALA A 56 10.53 14.20 -24.07
N TRP A 57 10.96 14.29 -22.81
CA TRP A 57 12.08 15.15 -22.39
C TRP A 57 13.43 14.67 -22.92
N MET A 58 13.65 13.35 -23.04
CA MET A 58 14.89 12.77 -23.60
C MET A 58 15.05 13.06 -25.10
N GLU A 59 13.96 13.16 -25.86
CA GLU A 59 14.00 13.44 -27.31
C GLU A 59 14.30 14.91 -27.62
N HIS A 60 13.79 15.85 -26.83
CA HIS A 60 13.94 17.29 -27.07
C HIS A 60 15.15 17.93 -26.38
N SER A 61 15.80 17.24 -25.44
CA SER A 61 16.94 17.76 -24.66
C SER A 61 18.28 17.17 -25.12
N ARG A 62 18.69 17.43 -26.37
CA ARG A 62 20.05 17.13 -26.84
C ARG A 62 20.85 18.42 -27.01
N PRO A 63 21.58 18.85 -25.96
CA PRO A 63 22.99 19.17 -26.23
C PRO A 63 24.02 18.57 -25.26
N ASN A 64 23.67 18.19 -24.01
CA ASN A 64 24.68 17.84 -22.98
C ASN A 64 24.39 16.51 -22.25
N GLY A 65 25.31 15.54 -22.34
CA GLY A 65 25.16 14.17 -21.79
C GLY A 65 24.97 14.07 -20.28
N LEU A 66 25.42 15.07 -19.50
CA LEU A 66 25.26 15.12 -18.04
C LEU A 66 23.78 15.21 -17.62
N LEU A 67 22.96 15.98 -18.35
CA LEU A 67 21.53 16.12 -18.08
C LEU A 67 20.76 14.81 -18.33
N ALA A 68 21.16 14.04 -19.35
CA ALA A 68 20.57 12.75 -19.64
C ALA A 68 20.88 11.71 -18.55
N GLN A 69 22.10 11.72 -18.01
CA GLN A 69 22.49 10.86 -16.88
C GLN A 69 21.72 11.20 -15.61
N VAL A 70 21.61 12.49 -15.27
CA VAL A 70 20.85 12.96 -14.11
C VAL A 70 19.36 12.66 -14.27
N ALA A 71 18.79 12.85 -15.46
CA ALA A 71 17.40 12.47 -15.75
C ALA A 71 17.19 10.96 -15.55
N ALA A 72 18.06 10.11 -16.09
CA ALA A 72 18.00 8.66 -15.91
C ALA A 72 18.09 8.25 -14.43
N GLN A 73 18.97 8.88 -13.66
CA GLN A 73 19.10 8.63 -12.22
C GLN A 73 17.83 9.02 -11.45
N ASN A 74 17.15 10.11 -11.82
CA ASN A 74 15.89 10.51 -11.19
C ASN A 74 14.71 9.63 -11.58
N CYS A 75 14.61 9.19 -12.85
CA CYS A 75 13.58 8.24 -13.24
C CYS A 75 13.81 6.89 -12.51
N ARG A 76 15.07 6.45 -12.32
CA ARG A 76 15.41 5.28 -11.48
C ARG A 76 14.99 5.47 -10.02
N LYS A 77 15.34 6.61 -9.41
CA LYS A 77 14.98 6.93 -8.03
C LYS A 77 13.47 6.89 -7.81
N ARG A 78 12.69 7.54 -8.68
CA ARG A 78 11.21 7.53 -8.59
C ARG A 78 10.63 6.13 -8.73
N LYS A 79 11.14 5.31 -9.65
CA LYS A 79 10.69 3.92 -9.78
C LYS A 79 10.99 3.12 -8.52
N LEU A 80 12.16 3.29 -7.91
CA LEU A 80 12.50 2.66 -6.64
C LEU A 80 11.58 3.15 -5.51
N ASP A 81 11.34 4.46 -5.41
CA ASP A 81 10.42 5.04 -4.42
C ASP A 81 8.99 4.45 -4.58
N GLN A 82 8.51 4.29 -5.82
CA GLN A 82 7.23 3.65 -6.13
C GLN A 82 7.21 2.17 -5.73
N ILE A 83 8.26 1.41 -6.05
CA ILE A 83 8.37 -0.01 -5.68
C ILE A 83 8.35 -0.16 -4.16
N MET A 84 9.10 0.68 -3.43
CA MET A 84 9.13 0.65 -1.98
C MET A 84 7.78 1.01 -1.36
N SER A 85 7.10 2.05 -1.88
CA SER A 85 5.76 2.43 -1.42
C SER A 85 4.75 1.30 -1.63
N LEU A 86 4.74 0.70 -2.82
CA LEU A 86 3.85 -0.43 -3.14
C LEU A 86 4.18 -1.66 -2.29
N ALA A 87 5.45 -1.93 -2.02
CA ALA A 87 5.86 -3.03 -1.15
C ALA A 87 5.32 -2.85 0.28
N GLU A 88 5.38 -1.63 0.81
CA GLU A 88 4.82 -1.33 2.13
C GLU A 88 3.28 -1.43 2.13
N GLU A 89 2.60 -0.95 1.09
CA GLU A 89 1.15 -1.09 0.95
C GLU A 89 0.72 -2.56 0.89
N VAL A 90 1.42 -3.38 0.11
CA VAL A 90 1.18 -4.84 0.05
C VAL A 90 1.36 -5.48 1.42
N LYS A 91 2.41 -5.12 2.16
CA LYS A 91 2.66 -5.64 3.51
C LYS A 91 1.55 -5.24 4.49
N GLN A 92 1.07 -4.01 4.42
CA GLN A 92 -0.05 -3.53 5.24
C GLN A 92 -1.34 -4.28 4.90
N LEU A 93 -1.61 -4.49 3.61
CA LEU A 93 -2.77 -5.25 3.13
C LEU A 93 -2.71 -6.72 3.57
N GLN A 94 -1.54 -7.35 3.52
CA GLN A 94 -1.35 -8.72 4.02
C GLN A 94 -1.65 -8.82 5.52
N THR A 95 -1.11 -7.88 6.31
CA THR A 95 -1.38 -7.81 7.76
C THR A 95 -2.87 -7.61 8.04
N LYS A 96 -3.53 -6.73 7.28
CA LYS A 96 -4.97 -6.49 7.41
C LYS A 96 -5.79 -7.72 7.03
N ARG A 97 -5.42 -8.42 5.95
CA ARG A 97 -6.06 -9.67 5.53
C ARG A 97 -5.97 -10.73 6.64
N GLU A 98 -4.80 -10.90 7.26
CA GLU A 98 -4.63 -11.87 8.36
C GLU A 98 -5.56 -11.57 9.52
N ARG A 99 -5.62 -10.32 9.99
CA ARG A 99 -6.54 -9.91 11.06
C ARG A 99 -8.00 -10.20 10.70
N LEU A 100 -8.45 -9.79 9.52
CA LEU A 100 -9.82 -10.05 9.07
C LEU A 100 -10.13 -11.55 8.92
N THR A 101 -9.13 -12.36 8.56
CA THR A 101 -9.29 -13.81 8.47
C THR A 101 -9.48 -14.42 9.86
N GLN A 102 -8.68 -13.97 10.84
CA GLN A 102 -8.83 -14.39 12.24
C GLN A 102 -10.19 -13.99 12.80
N ASP A 103 -10.64 -12.75 12.56
CA ASP A 103 -11.95 -12.27 13.00
C ASP A 103 -13.09 -13.07 12.36
N ARG A 104 -13.00 -13.37 11.06
CA ARG A 104 -13.98 -14.21 10.35
C ARG A 104 -14.07 -15.60 10.99
N ASP A 105 -12.93 -16.22 11.28
CA ASP A 105 -12.89 -17.57 11.84
C ASP A 105 -13.42 -17.61 13.29
N PHE A 106 -13.11 -16.56 14.06
CA PHE A 106 -13.69 -16.35 15.39
C PHE A 106 -15.21 -16.20 15.33
N LEU A 107 -15.73 -15.29 14.50
CA LEU A 107 -17.18 -15.06 14.35
C LEU A 107 -17.90 -16.29 13.80
N SER A 108 -17.27 -17.04 12.88
CA SER A 108 -17.82 -18.30 12.38
C SER A 108 -17.97 -19.32 13.50
N SER A 109 -16.97 -19.41 14.39
CA SER A 109 -17.00 -20.29 15.57
C SER A 109 -18.06 -19.87 16.58
N GLN A 110 -18.21 -18.56 16.84
CA GLN A 110 -19.27 -18.04 17.72
C GLN A 110 -20.67 -18.33 17.15
N ARG A 111 -20.85 -18.11 15.84
CA ARG A 111 -22.11 -18.42 15.15
C ARG A 111 -22.43 -19.92 15.23
N HIS A 112 -21.44 -20.78 15.04
CA HIS A 112 -21.63 -22.23 15.14
C HIS A 112 -22.06 -22.62 16.56
N ARG A 113 -21.34 -22.16 17.58
CA ARG A 113 -21.65 -22.41 18.99
C ARG A 113 -23.06 -21.94 19.37
N LEU A 114 -23.43 -20.72 19.00
CA LEU A 114 -24.79 -20.21 19.25
C LEU A 114 -25.86 -21.03 18.52
N GLY A 115 -25.57 -21.48 17.30
CA GLY A 115 -26.43 -22.37 16.54
C GLY A 115 -26.66 -23.72 17.24
N GLU A 116 -25.62 -24.32 17.80
CA GLU A 116 -25.74 -25.56 18.60
C GLU A 116 -26.56 -25.34 19.87
N GLN A 117 -26.29 -24.26 20.62
CA GLN A 117 -27.05 -23.92 21.83
C GLN A 117 -28.53 -23.68 21.51
N TYR A 118 -28.82 -22.96 20.43
CA TYR A 118 -30.18 -22.75 19.96
C TYR A 118 -30.86 -24.07 19.58
N SER A 119 -30.17 -24.94 18.85
CA SER A 119 -30.69 -26.26 18.47
C SER A 119 -31.00 -27.12 19.70
N LEU A 120 -30.15 -27.09 20.73
CA LEU A 120 -30.38 -27.80 21.99
C LEU A 120 -31.59 -27.25 22.74
N LEU A 121 -31.73 -25.92 22.81
CA LEU A 121 -32.87 -25.28 23.45
C LEU A 121 -34.17 -25.58 22.68
N TYR A 122 -34.14 -25.44 21.36
CA TYR A 122 -35.26 -25.76 20.48
C TYR A 122 -35.68 -27.22 20.68
N ARG A 123 -34.72 -28.16 20.67
CA ARG A 123 -34.98 -29.55 20.96
C ARG A 123 -35.64 -29.73 22.32
N HIS A 124 -35.12 -29.15 23.41
CA HIS A 124 -35.72 -29.30 24.75
C HIS A 124 -37.14 -28.73 24.82
N VAL A 125 -37.35 -27.51 24.34
CA VAL A 125 -38.65 -26.83 24.38
C VAL A 125 -39.69 -27.60 23.56
N PHE A 126 -39.32 -28.10 22.38
CA PHE A 126 -40.26 -28.74 21.46
C PHE A 126 -40.36 -30.27 21.59
N GLN A 127 -39.35 -30.99 22.11
CA GLN A 127 -39.48 -32.42 22.47
C GLN A 127 -40.30 -32.62 23.75
N VAL A 128 -40.18 -31.76 24.76
CA VAL A 128 -41.03 -31.85 25.96
C VAL A 128 -42.50 -31.61 25.60
N ARG A 129 -42.76 -30.67 24.68
CA ARG A 129 -44.11 -30.39 24.18
C ARG A 129 -44.68 -31.52 23.32
N HIS A 130 -43.88 -32.16 22.46
CA HIS A 130 -44.30 -33.31 21.66
C HIS A 130 -44.41 -34.64 22.44
N CYS A 131 -43.63 -34.84 23.51
CA CYS A 131 -43.74 -36.04 24.35
C CYS A 131 -44.99 -36.04 25.23
N ILE A 132 -45.44 -34.87 25.72
CA ILE A 132 -46.68 -34.75 26.50
C ILE A 132 -47.92 -34.82 25.59
N LEU A 133 -47.80 -34.38 24.33
CA LEU A 133 -48.84 -34.47 23.28
C LEU A 133 -48.72 -35.72 22.41
N ARG A 134 -48.11 -36.82 22.89
CA ARG A 134 -48.10 -38.13 22.21
C ARG A 134 -49.51 -38.75 22.21
N SER A 135 -50.42 -38.07 21.54
CA SER A 135 -51.66 -38.61 21.02
C SER A 135 -51.30 -39.54 19.87
N PRO A 136 -51.85 -40.76 19.80
CA PRO A 136 -51.60 -41.71 18.70
C PRO A 136 -52.02 -41.22 17.30
N PHE A 137 -52.61 -40.02 17.18
CA PHE A 137 -53.28 -39.53 15.98
C PHE A 137 -52.65 -38.26 15.36
N ALA A 138 -51.38 -37.95 15.64
CA ALA A 138 -50.70 -36.79 15.03
C ALA A 138 -50.00 -37.16 13.69
N PRO A 139 -50.38 -36.56 12.54
CA PRO A 139 -49.86 -36.91 11.20
C PRO A 139 -48.36 -36.66 10.98
N TRP A 140 -47.71 -35.90 11.86
CA TRP A 140 -46.32 -35.45 11.71
C TRP A 140 -45.29 -36.46 12.20
N CYS A 141 -45.71 -37.56 12.83
CA CYS A 141 -44.81 -38.66 13.20
C CYS A 141 -44.40 -39.54 11.99
N PHE A 142 -45.02 -39.36 10.82
CA PHE A 142 -44.77 -40.23 9.67
C PHE A 142 -43.53 -39.87 8.83
N ASN A 143 -42.91 -38.71 9.06
CA ASN A 143 -41.85 -38.21 8.16
C ASN A 143 -40.42 -38.34 8.70
N ALA A 144 -40.22 -39.04 9.82
CA ALA A 144 -38.89 -39.27 10.39
C ALA A 144 -38.25 -40.62 9.99
N ASN A 145 -38.81 -41.36 9.02
CA ASN A 145 -38.23 -42.65 8.62
C ASN A 145 -38.22 -43.00 7.13
N ILE A 146 -38.25 -42.03 6.20
CA ILE A 146 -38.08 -42.35 4.77
C ILE A 146 -37.08 -41.39 4.10
N ARG A 147 -36.00 -42.00 3.58
CA ARG A 147 -35.05 -41.52 2.55
C ARG A 147 -33.96 -40.53 2.95
N ALA A 148 -32.81 -41.09 3.32
CA ALA A 148 -31.55 -40.75 2.66
C ALA A 148 -30.56 -41.94 2.65
N GLU A 149 -31.02 -43.13 2.28
CA GLU A 149 -30.11 -44.07 1.60
C GLU A 149 -29.87 -43.50 0.19
N ARG A 150 -28.65 -42.99 -0.04
CA ARG A 150 -28.14 -42.85 -1.41
C ARG A 150 -27.78 -44.24 -1.92
N PRO A 151 -28.22 -44.64 -3.12
CA PRO A 151 -27.40 -45.46 -3.98
C PRO A 151 -26.59 -44.55 -4.93
N SER A 152 -25.32 -44.91 -5.07
CA SER A 152 -24.42 -44.49 -6.12
C SER A 152 -25.02 -44.65 -7.52
N ALA A 153 -24.62 -43.72 -8.40
CA ALA A 153 -24.35 -43.83 -9.83
C ALA A 153 -25.10 -44.89 -10.68
N VAL A 154 -25.66 -44.45 -11.81
CA VAL A 154 -25.16 -44.66 -13.20
C VAL A 154 -25.98 -43.78 -14.14
#